data_AF-A0A357HMY6-F1
#
_entry.id   AF-A0A357HMY6-F1
#
_cell.length_a   1.000
_cell.length_b   1.000
_cell.length_c   1.000
_cell.angle_alpha   90.00
_cell.angle_beta   90.00
_cell.angle_gamma   90.00
#
_symmetry.space_group_name_H-M   'P 1'
#
loop_
_entity.id
_entity.type
_entity.pdbx_description
1 polymer ?
#
loop_
_entity_poly.entity_id
_entity_poly.type
_entity_poly.pdbx_seq_one_letter_code
_entity_poly.pdbx_strand_id
1 'polypeptide(L)'
;MRDQEARDAWESLRNWVEWMTVRYDISASLVPDCWWKHGALVEELSALHCAHRAAFHPTDTGNGPITWHAHFANAIPRLRNAYNGGCSKGHNTRRPRSWARARDIEEWEAWINQSHAH
;
A
#
# COMPACT_ATOMS: atom_id res chain seq x y z
N MET A 1 2.22 -9.35 -17.07
CA MET A 1 3.13 -8.19 -16.91
C MET A 1 4.52 -8.71 -17.21
N ARG A 2 5.20 -8.13 -18.18
CA ARG A 2 6.59 -8.50 -18.50
C ARG A 2 7.48 -8.02 -17.36
N ASP A 3 8.59 -8.71 -17.07
CA ASP A 3 9.48 -8.36 -15.95
C ASP A 3 9.96 -6.90 -15.99
N GLN A 4 10.15 -6.35 -17.21
CA GLN A 4 10.51 -4.95 -17.40
C GLN A 4 9.39 -3.98 -16.96
N GLU A 5 8.13 -4.28 -17.29
CA GLU A 5 7.00 -3.44 -16.90
C GLU A 5 6.82 -3.42 -15.38
N ALA A 6 7.05 -4.56 -14.73
CA ALA A 6 7.02 -4.64 -13.27
C ALA A 6 8.14 -3.79 -12.66
N ARG A 7 9.35 -3.86 -13.21
CA ARG A 7 10.48 -3.04 -12.76
C ARG A 7 10.17 -1.55 -12.87
N ASP A 8 9.69 -1.10 -14.01
CA ASP A 8 9.38 0.30 -14.27
C ASP A 8 8.29 0.82 -13.31
N ALA A 9 7.28 -0.01 -13.03
CA ALA A 9 6.24 0.32 -12.06
C ALA A 9 6.79 0.48 -10.63
N TRP A 10 7.69 -0.41 -10.19
CA TRP A 10 8.33 -0.33 -8.88
C TRP A 10 9.26 0.87 -8.75
N GLU A 11 10.04 1.19 -9.78
CA GLU A 11 10.90 2.39 -9.81
C GLU A 11 10.04 3.66 -9.77
N SER A 12 8.95 3.71 -10.55
CA SER A 12 8.01 4.84 -10.52
C SER A 12 7.38 5.04 -9.14
N LEU A 13 6.92 3.96 -8.49
CA LEU A 13 6.40 4.04 -7.13
C LEU A 13 7.46 4.55 -6.14
N ARG A 14 8.67 3.99 -6.19
CA ARG A 14 9.77 4.39 -5.31
C ARG A 14 10.09 5.87 -5.43
N ASN A 15 10.26 6.37 -6.65
CA ASN A 15 10.56 7.78 -6.91
C ASN A 15 9.47 8.69 -6.36
N TRP A 16 8.20 8.29 -6.50
CA TRP A 16 7.08 9.03 -5.95
C TRP A 16 7.04 9.00 -4.41
N VAL A 17 7.31 7.86 -3.78
CA VAL A 17 7.37 7.75 -2.31
C VAL A 17 8.49 8.64 -1.76
N GLU A 18 9.69 8.59 -2.33
CA GLU A 18 10.83 9.42 -1.92
C GLU A 18 10.53 10.93 -2.07
N TRP A 19 9.91 11.31 -3.19
CA TRP A 19 9.45 12.68 -3.40
C TRP A 19 8.38 13.11 -2.38
N MET A 20 7.40 12.25 -2.11
CA MET A 20 6.25 12.54 -1.25
C MET A 20 6.71 12.71 0.20
N THR A 21 7.59 11.83 0.68
CA THR A 21 8.09 11.92 2.05
C THR A 21 8.90 13.18 2.29
N VAL A 22 9.71 13.60 1.31
CA VAL A 22 10.45 14.87 1.39
C VAL A 22 9.52 16.07 1.27
N ARG A 23 8.59 16.07 0.31
CA ARG A 23 7.70 17.21 0.03
C ARG A 23 6.74 17.52 1.17
N TYR A 24 6.22 16.50 1.84
CA TYR A 24 5.25 16.64 2.92
C TYR A 24 5.87 16.48 4.33
N ASP A 25 7.20 16.46 4.43
CA ASP A 25 7.95 16.29 5.68
C ASP A 25 7.47 15.06 6.50
N ILE A 26 7.34 13.92 5.81
CA ILE A 26 6.84 12.69 6.41
C ILE A 26 7.98 12.00 7.17
N SER A 27 7.80 11.87 8.48
CA SER A 27 8.74 11.18 9.36
C SER A 27 8.90 9.69 8.99
N ALA A 28 10.12 9.18 9.16
CA ALA A 28 10.43 7.75 9.10
C ALA A 28 9.66 6.88 10.12
N SER A 29 9.01 7.50 11.10
CA SER A 29 8.05 6.83 12.00
C SER A 29 6.73 6.49 11.34
N LEU A 30 6.38 7.14 10.22
CA LEU A 30 5.18 6.87 9.43
C LEU A 30 5.50 6.08 8.16
N VAL A 31 6.54 6.50 7.42
CA VAL A 31 7.01 5.82 6.21
C VAL A 31 8.52 5.61 6.32
N PRO A 32 9.00 4.41 6.73
CA PRO A 32 10.42 4.15 6.91
C PRO A 32 11.15 3.90 5.58
N ASP A 33 12.47 4.05 5.53
CA ASP A 33 13.30 3.74 4.33
C ASP A 33 13.13 2.31 3.83
N CYS A 34 12.74 1.40 4.72
CA CYS A 34 12.46 0.01 4.41
C CYS A 34 10.99 -0.28 4.08
N TRP A 35 10.17 0.74 3.76
CA TRP A 35 8.72 0.63 3.48
C TRP A 35 8.36 -0.52 2.52
N TRP A 36 9.19 -0.77 1.50
CA TRP A 36 8.99 -1.82 0.50
C TRP A 36 9.05 -3.25 1.08
N LYS A 37 9.50 -3.40 2.32
CA LYS A 37 9.47 -4.66 3.07
C LYS A 37 8.21 -4.83 3.92
N HIS A 38 7.33 -3.83 3.95
CA HIS A 38 6.10 -3.83 4.73
C HIS A 38 4.90 -3.88 3.78
N GLY A 39 4.35 -5.08 3.55
CA GLY A 39 3.28 -5.28 2.55
C GLY A 39 2.09 -4.31 2.69
N ALA A 40 1.61 -4.06 3.91
CA ALA A 40 0.51 -3.11 4.13
C ALA A 40 0.88 -1.66 3.73
N LEU A 41 2.14 -1.25 3.93
CA LEU A 41 2.60 0.05 3.43
C LEU A 41 2.71 0.06 1.91
N VAL A 42 3.21 -1.02 1.31
CA VAL A 42 3.29 -1.15 -0.15
C VAL A 42 1.91 -0.97 -0.78
N GLU A 43 0.88 -1.64 -0.27
CA GLU A 43 -0.49 -1.53 -0.79
C GLU A 43 -1.05 -0.10 -0.64
N GLU A 44 -0.94 0.49 0.55
CA GLU A 44 -1.48 1.84 0.81
C GLU A 44 -0.74 2.92 -0.01
N LEU A 45 0.59 2.85 -0.10
CA LEU A 45 1.40 3.78 -0.88
C LEU A 45 1.14 3.62 -2.39
N SER A 46 0.96 2.39 -2.87
CA SER A 46 0.59 2.12 -4.28
C SER A 46 -0.76 2.73 -4.62
N ALA A 47 -1.75 2.58 -3.75
CA ALA A 47 -3.07 3.17 -3.93
C ALA A 47 -3.01 4.70 -3.96
N LEU A 48 -2.29 5.31 -3.02
CA LEU A 48 -2.08 6.77 -2.98
C LEU A 48 -1.35 7.29 -4.22
N HIS A 49 -0.36 6.55 -4.73
CA HIS A 49 0.36 6.90 -5.95
C HIS A 49 -0.53 6.84 -7.18
N CYS A 50 -1.34 5.79 -7.32
CA CYS A 50 -2.33 5.67 -8.39
C CYS A 50 -3.33 6.83 -8.36
N ALA A 51 -3.86 7.17 -7.17
CA ALA A 51 -4.75 8.31 -7.00
C ALA A 51 -4.06 9.63 -7.32
N HIS A 52 -2.80 9.82 -6.93
CA HIS A 52 -2.01 11.01 -7.25
C HIS A 52 -1.85 11.19 -8.76
N ARG A 53 -1.46 10.13 -9.47
CA ARG A 53 -1.30 10.17 -10.93
C ARG A 53 -2.58 10.54 -11.65
N ALA A 54 -3.73 10.04 -11.20
CA ALA A 54 -5.03 10.39 -11.75
C ALA A 54 -5.41 11.86 -11.44
N ALA A 55 -5.24 12.26 -10.18
CA ALA A 55 -5.60 13.59 -9.67
C ALA A 55 -4.82 14.72 -10.35
N PHE A 56 -3.55 14.49 -10.71
CA PHE A 56 -2.69 15.49 -11.34
C PHE A 56 -2.55 15.31 -12.85
N HIS A 57 -3.40 14.47 -13.47
CA HIS A 57 -3.40 14.31 -14.92
C HIS A 57 -3.95 15.56 -15.62
N PRO A 58 -3.42 15.98 -16.78
CA PRO A 58 -3.90 17.18 -17.49
C PRO A 58 -5.37 17.17 -17.91
N THR A 59 -6.02 16.01 -17.90
CA THR A 59 -7.45 15.87 -18.22
C THR A 59 -8.35 15.92 -16.98
N ASP A 60 -7.80 16.14 -15.79
CA ASP A 60 -8.60 16.36 -14.59
C ASP A 60 -9.42 17.66 -14.71
N THR A 61 -10.60 17.68 -14.10
CA THR A 61 -11.54 18.81 -14.19
C THR A 61 -11.21 19.96 -13.23
N GLY A 62 -10.11 19.84 -12.47
CA GLY A 62 -9.56 20.86 -11.57
C GLY A 62 -9.67 20.53 -10.09
N ASN A 63 -10.47 19.51 -9.72
CA ASN A 63 -10.71 19.13 -8.33
C ASN A 63 -9.85 17.94 -7.86
N GLY A 64 -9.26 17.18 -8.78
CA GLY A 64 -8.46 16.00 -8.47
C GLY A 64 -7.39 16.27 -7.41
N PRO A 65 -6.56 17.32 -7.54
CA PRO A 65 -5.48 17.59 -6.60
C PRO A 65 -5.97 17.83 -5.16
N ILE A 66 -7.04 18.61 -4.97
CA ILE A 66 -7.54 18.90 -3.62
C ILE A 66 -8.21 17.66 -3.00
N THR A 67 -8.93 16.87 -3.81
CA THR A 67 -9.52 15.60 -3.39
C THR A 67 -8.44 14.58 -3.01
N TRP A 68 -7.33 14.53 -3.75
CA TRP A 68 -6.20 13.68 -3.41
C TRP A 68 -5.60 14.03 -2.04
N HIS A 69 -5.45 15.32 -1.71
CA HIS A 69 -4.97 15.73 -0.38
C HIS A 69 -5.94 15.29 0.74
N ALA A 70 -7.25 15.34 0.50
CA ALA A 70 -8.23 14.83 1.45
C ALA A 70 -8.10 13.31 1.65
N HIS A 71 -7.89 12.54 0.57
CA HIS A 71 -7.61 11.11 0.66
C HIS A 71 -6.28 10.82 1.38
N PHE A 72 -5.24 11.61 1.11
CA PHE A 72 -3.95 11.48 1.78
C PHE A 72 -4.07 11.71 3.29
N ALA A 73 -4.76 12.76 3.71
CA ALA A 73 -5.05 13.02 5.14
C ALA A 73 -5.78 11.84 5.80
N ASN A 74 -6.78 11.28 5.10
CA ASN A 74 -7.54 10.11 5.56
C ASN A 74 -6.72 8.81 5.56
N ALA A 75 -5.60 8.74 4.85
CA ALA A 75 -4.70 7.59 4.81
C ALA A 75 -3.68 7.59 5.95
N ILE A 76 -3.35 8.74 6.54
CA ILE A 76 -2.35 8.86 7.61
C ILE A 76 -2.58 7.86 8.76
N PRO A 77 -3.82 7.66 9.29
CA PRO A 77 -4.05 6.66 10.34
C PRO A 77 -3.77 5.22 9.87
N ARG A 78 -4.06 4.89 8.60
CA ARG A 78 -3.78 3.56 8.03
C ARG A 78 -2.29 3.33 7.84
N LEU A 79 -1.55 4.33 7.37
CA LEU A 79 -0.09 4.29 7.27
C LEU A 79 0.54 4.06 8.64
N ARG A 80 0.05 4.75 9.68
CA ARG A 80 0.51 4.56 11.06
C ARG A 80 0.23 3.14 11.57
N ASN A 81 -0.96 2.60 11.29
CA ASN A 81 -1.30 1.23 11.68
C ASN A 81 -0.52 0.16 10.89
N ALA A 82 -0.17 0.45 9.63
CA ALA A 82 0.63 -0.41 8.77
C ALA A 82 2.09 -0.50 9.25
N TYR A 83 2.59 0.52 9.95
CA TYR A 83 3.93 0.56 10.50
C TYR A 83 3.96 1.10 11.94
N ASN A 84 4.05 0.19 12.90
CA ASN A 84 4.13 0.52 14.32
C ASN A 84 5.57 0.78 14.82
N GLY A 85 6.50 1.17 13.93
CA GLY A 85 7.90 1.37 14.27
C GLY A 85 8.73 0.08 14.33
N GLY A 86 9.90 0.16 14.97
CA GLY A 86 10.76 -1.00 15.27
C GLY A 86 11.82 -1.36 14.23
N CYS A 87 11.92 -0.62 13.12
CA CYS A 87 12.97 -0.85 12.11
C CYS A 87 14.20 0.08 12.26
N SER A 88 14.30 0.86 13.34
CA SER A 88 15.38 1.84 13.56
C SER A 88 16.76 1.23 13.81
N LYS A 89 16.84 -0.04 14.21
CA LYS A 89 18.10 -0.78 14.42
C LYS A 89 18.32 -1.90 13.40
N GLY A 90 17.56 -1.89 12.30
CA GLY A 90 17.51 -2.95 11.31
C GLY A 90 16.08 -3.42 11.06
N HIS A 91 15.80 -3.86 9.83
CA HIS A 91 14.46 -4.27 9.44
C HIS A 91 14.04 -5.56 10.18
N ASN A 92 12.93 -5.49 10.93
CA ASN A 92 12.33 -6.65 11.55
C ASN A 92 11.41 -7.35 10.55
N THR A 93 11.86 -8.47 9.98
CA THR A 93 11.06 -9.25 9.03
C THR A 93 9.91 -9.92 9.77
N ARG A 94 8.74 -9.28 9.76
CA ARG A 94 7.51 -9.95 10.20
C ARG A 94 7.17 -11.04 9.20
N ARG A 95 7.13 -12.30 9.65
CA ARG A 95 6.78 -13.43 8.77
C ARG A 95 5.32 -13.25 8.30
N PRO A 96 5.06 -13.12 6.99
CA PRO A 96 3.70 -13.04 6.48
C PRO A 96 2.92 -14.29 6.84
N ARG A 97 1.60 -14.14 7.00
CA ARG A 97 0.69 -15.28 7.06
C ARG A 97 0.88 -16.10 5.77
N SER A 98 1.02 -17.41 5.90
CA SER A 98 1.11 -18.32 4.76
C SER A 98 -0.14 -19.20 4.73
N TRP A 99 -0.75 -19.30 3.55
CA TRP A 99 -1.85 -20.22 3.28
C TRP A 99 -1.35 -21.62 2.87
N ALA A 100 -0.04 -21.87 2.83
CA ALA A 100 0.53 -23.16 2.40
C ALA A 100 0.10 -24.37 3.23
N ARG A 101 -0.46 -24.15 4.43
CA ARG A 101 -1.01 -25.19 5.32
C ARG A 101 -2.52 -25.12 5.49
N ALA A 102 -3.22 -24.19 4.85
CA ALA A 102 -4.67 -24.19 4.81
C ALA A 102 -5.09 -25.29 3.83
N ARG A 103 -5.37 -26.49 4.34
CA ARG A 103 -5.62 -27.69 3.53
C ARG A 103 -7.08 -28.11 3.50
N ASP A 104 -7.99 -27.27 3.97
CA ASP A 104 -9.39 -27.67 4.03
C ASP A 104 -10.16 -27.15 2.81
N ILE A 105 -9.73 -27.63 1.63
CA ILE A 105 -10.47 -27.39 0.38
C ILE A 105 -11.85 -28.02 0.49
N GLU A 106 -11.97 -29.17 1.15
CA GLU A 106 -13.24 -29.85 1.38
C GLU A 106 -14.17 -29.06 2.31
N GLU A 107 -13.66 -28.52 3.43
CA GLU A 107 -14.42 -27.58 4.28
C GLU A 107 -14.81 -26.30 3.52
N TRP A 108 -13.91 -25.75 2.70
CA TRP A 108 -14.22 -24.56 1.89
C TRP A 108 -15.33 -24.83 0.85
N GLU A 109 -15.24 -25.94 0.12
CA GLU A 109 -16.27 -26.37 -0.84
C GLU A 109 -17.61 -26.66 -0.15
N ALA A 110 -17.59 -27.33 1.01
CA ALA A 110 -18.80 -27.56 1.80
C ALA A 110 -19.41 -26.25 2.32
N TRP A 111 -18.57 -25.26 2.65
CA TRP A 111 -19.01 -23.93 3.07
C TRP A 111 -19.67 -23.19 1.90
N ILE A 112 -19.03 -22.99 0.75
CA ILE A 112 -19.59 -22.19 -0.36
C ILE A 112 -20.89 -22.77 -0.96
N ASN A 113 -21.19 -24.04 -0.72
CA ASN A 113 -22.43 -24.71 -1.16
C ASN A 113 -23.60 -24.53 -0.18
N GLN A 114 -23.40 -23.85 0.95
CA GLN A 114 -24.47 -23.48 1.88
C GLN A 114 -24.94 -22.04 1.64
N SER A 115 -26.24 -21.80 1.76
CA SER A 115 -26.81 -20.45 1.78
C SER A 115 -26.40 -19.73 3.07
N HIS A 116 -25.41 -18.83 2.99
CA HIS A 116 -24.97 -17.97 4.10
C HIS A 116 -25.80 -16.70 4.27
N ALA A 117 -26.92 -16.59 3.56
CA ALA A 117 -27.84 -15.46 3.69
C ALA A 117 -28.72 -15.63 4.95
N HIS A 118 -28.93 -14.51 5.64
CA HIS A 118 -30.13 -14.30 6.45
C HIS A 118 -31.29 -13.84 5.56
#